data_AF-A0A8X7VQE7-F1
#
_entry.id   AF-A0A8X7VQE7-F1
#
_cell.length_a   1.000
_cell.length_b   1.000
_cell.length_c   1.000
_cell.angle_alpha   90.00
_cell.angle_beta   90.00
_cell.angle_gamma   90.00
#
_symmetry.space_group_name_H-M   'P 1'
#
loop_
_entity.id
_entity.type
_entity.pdbx_description
1 polymer ?
#
loop_
_entity_poly.entity_id
_entity_poly.type
_entity_poly.pdbx_seq_one_letter_code
_entity_poly.pdbx_strand_id
1 'polypeptide(L)'
;MALTQIVNPIIYPSPTIPRRFAAISPLKTLNPQFSRHSPHTHAISRRIFLPSVSSIWDAITGGGDSNPREAIAAIRNGMQLFRQGDVSGSVTEFDKAIVLDSRQKAYLWQRGLSLYYMDRFEEGAEQFRLDVAQNPNDTEESIWCFLCEARLQGVDVARKQFLEVGRDSRPVMREAYNLFKNGGDPEKLVNDFSSGQASEVFYASLYAGLYYEAEGKSEKAKFHITAACGCPYGQRSDDYMASLAKVHCLCRNWSSGLV
;
A
#
# COMPACT_ATOMS: atom_id res chain seq x y z
N MET A 1 39.01 -34.97 -35.90
CA MET A 1 38.63 -33.59 -36.25
C MET A 1 37.95 -32.98 -35.03
N ALA A 2 38.68 -32.12 -34.32
CA ALA A 2 38.23 -31.47 -33.09
C ALA A 2 37.46 -30.20 -33.43
N LEU A 3 36.30 -29.99 -32.80
CA LEU A 3 35.56 -28.72 -32.81
C LEU A 3 35.27 -28.31 -31.36
N THR A 4 36.22 -27.57 -30.80
CA THR A 4 36.05 -26.67 -29.65
C THR A 4 35.15 -25.50 -30.07
N GLN A 5 33.98 -25.36 -29.42
CA GLN A 5 33.21 -24.11 -29.45
C GLN A 5 33.47 -23.32 -28.18
N ILE A 6 34.04 -22.13 -28.41
CA ILE A 6 34.41 -21.12 -27.43
C ILE A 6 33.17 -20.30 -27.09
N VAL A 7 32.89 -20.17 -25.79
CA VAL A 7 31.87 -19.31 -25.21
C VAL A 7 32.40 -17.88 -25.18
N ASN A 8 31.75 -16.95 -25.88
CA ASN A 8 32.01 -15.51 -25.76
C ASN A 8 31.05 -14.89 -24.72
N PRO A 9 31.54 -14.15 -23.71
CA PRO A 9 30.69 -13.42 -22.77
C PRO A 9 30.24 -12.08 -23.36
N ILE A 10 28.94 -11.79 -23.22
CA ILE A 10 28.32 -10.51 -23.58
C ILE A 10 28.66 -9.48 -22.50
N ILE A 11 29.35 -8.42 -22.90
CA ILE A 11 29.71 -7.25 -22.08
C ILE A 11 28.58 -6.22 -22.17
N TYR A 12 27.98 -5.85 -21.04
CA TYR A 12 27.04 -4.73 -20.94
C TYR A 12 27.78 -3.43 -20.60
N PRO A 13 27.49 -2.29 -21.28
CA PRO A 13 28.14 -1.01 -20.97
C PRO A 13 27.55 -0.35 -19.70
N SER A 14 28.43 0.22 -18.88
CA SER A 14 28.09 0.99 -17.66
C SER A 14 27.53 2.39 -17.99
N PRO A 15 26.64 2.94 -17.15
CA PRO A 15 26.06 4.27 -17.35
C PRO A 15 27.00 5.41 -16.95
N THR A 16 27.11 6.41 -17.82
CA THR A 16 27.92 7.62 -17.69
C THR A 16 27.25 8.66 -16.78
N ILE A 17 27.93 9.08 -15.71
CA ILE A 17 27.52 10.18 -14.82
C ILE A 17 28.09 11.51 -15.35
N PRO A 18 27.28 12.56 -15.58
CA PRO A 18 27.82 13.87 -15.94
C PRO A 18 28.29 14.64 -14.69
N ARG A 19 29.62 14.86 -14.61
CA ARG A 19 30.28 15.80 -13.70
C ARG A 19 29.94 17.25 -14.08
N ARG A 20 29.45 18.06 -13.14
CA ARG A 20 29.45 19.53 -13.26
C ARG A 20 30.65 20.13 -12.50
N PHE A 21 31.30 21.04 -13.21
CA PHE A 21 32.44 21.92 -12.88
C PHE A 21 32.27 22.62 -11.52
N ALA A 22 33.26 22.57 -10.62
CA ALA A 22 34.51 23.34 -10.57
C ALA A 22 34.35 24.78 -10.04
N ALA A 23 34.70 24.93 -8.75
CA ALA A 23 35.45 25.98 -8.07
C ALA A 23 35.34 27.45 -8.57
N ILE A 24 34.86 28.32 -7.67
CA ILE A 24 35.13 29.75 -7.66
C ILE A 24 36.00 30.06 -6.43
N SER A 25 37.15 30.71 -6.65
CA SER A 25 38.10 31.12 -5.62
C SER A 25 37.61 32.34 -4.81
N PRO A 26 38.12 32.55 -3.58
CA PRO A 26 37.63 33.59 -2.66
C PRO A 26 38.46 34.87 -2.74
N LEU A 27 37.85 36.03 -2.51
CA LEU A 27 38.60 37.25 -2.16
C LEU A 27 37.80 38.22 -1.27
N LYS A 28 38.44 38.56 -0.15
CA LYS A 28 38.44 39.82 0.62
C LYS A 28 37.23 40.21 1.49
N THR A 29 37.43 39.90 2.77
CA THR A 29 37.20 40.71 3.98
C THR A 29 36.82 42.19 3.79
N LEU A 30 35.76 42.59 4.49
CA LEU A 30 35.68 43.86 5.22
C LEU A 30 34.70 43.72 6.39
N ASN A 31 35.25 43.79 7.62
CA ASN A 31 34.50 44.09 8.84
C ASN A 31 34.41 45.62 8.96
N PRO A 32 33.29 46.16 9.46
CA PRO A 32 33.42 46.94 10.69
C PRO A 32 32.32 46.60 11.71
N GLN A 33 32.77 46.57 12.97
CA GLN A 33 31.95 46.63 14.18
C GLN A 33 31.05 47.87 14.17
N PHE A 34 29.83 47.79 14.72
CA PHE A 34 29.44 48.56 15.90
C PHE A 34 28.01 48.26 16.38
N SER A 35 27.92 48.22 17.71
CA SER A 35 26.78 48.56 18.57
C SER A 35 25.54 47.67 18.65
N ARG A 36 25.48 46.99 19.80
CA ARG A 36 24.27 46.60 20.52
C ARG A 36 23.30 47.78 20.65
N HIS A 37 22.06 47.57 20.23
CA HIS A 37 20.90 48.16 20.87
C HIS A 37 19.76 47.14 20.88
N SER A 38 19.38 46.68 22.08
CA SER A 38 18.11 46.03 22.33
C SER A 38 17.01 47.09 22.42
N PRO A 39 15.90 46.95 21.69
CA PRO A 39 14.65 47.54 22.09
C PRO A 39 13.79 46.47 22.77
N HIS A 40 13.41 46.72 24.02
CA HIS A 40 12.24 46.10 24.62
C HIS A 40 11.03 46.42 23.74
N THR A 41 10.37 45.40 23.20
CA THR A 41 9.02 45.53 22.63
C THR A 41 8.08 44.60 23.37
N HIS A 42 7.06 45.22 23.94
CA HIS A 42 5.97 44.57 24.66
C HIS A 42 5.32 43.46 23.83
N ALA A 43 5.07 42.34 24.50
CA ALA A 43 4.28 41.23 23.99
C ALA A 43 2.87 41.72 23.60
N ILE A 44 2.55 41.67 22.30
CA ILE A 44 1.17 41.62 21.82
C ILE A 44 0.98 40.19 21.31
N SER A 45 0.33 39.36 22.12
CA SER A 45 -0.18 38.07 21.69
C SER A 45 -1.29 38.31 20.68
N ARG A 46 -0.93 38.48 19.40
CA ARG A 46 -1.87 38.32 18.30
C ARG A 46 -2.20 36.84 18.22
N ARG A 47 -3.34 36.44 18.81
CA ARG A 47 -3.98 35.17 18.44
C ARG A 47 -4.22 35.20 16.94
N ILE A 48 -3.36 34.54 16.18
CA ILE A 48 -3.65 34.16 14.81
C ILE A 48 -4.79 33.15 14.95
N PHE A 49 -6.01 33.59 14.68
CA PHE A 49 -7.13 32.67 14.48
C PHE A 49 -6.83 31.98 13.15
N LEU A 50 -6.09 30.87 13.20
CA LEU A 50 -6.06 29.92 12.11
C LEU A 50 -7.46 29.32 12.07
N PRO A 51 -8.31 29.61 11.07
CA PRO A 51 -9.51 28.81 10.89
C PRO A 51 -9.03 27.36 10.77
N SER A 52 -9.74 26.43 11.41
CA SER A 52 -9.40 25.03 11.24
C SER A 52 -9.43 24.72 9.75
N VAL A 53 -8.57 23.81 9.29
CA VAL A 53 -8.51 23.40 7.87
C VAL A 53 -9.89 22.96 7.37
N SER A 54 -10.77 22.52 8.27
CA SER A 54 -12.19 22.25 8.02
C SER A 54 -12.91 23.45 7.38
N SER A 55 -12.77 24.65 7.95
CA SER A 55 -13.51 25.83 7.50
C SER A 55 -13.03 26.36 6.15
N ILE A 56 -11.78 26.10 5.78
CA ILE A 56 -11.25 26.45 4.44
C ILE A 56 -11.75 25.44 3.41
N TRP A 57 -11.88 24.16 3.79
CA TRP A 57 -12.42 23.13 2.90
C TRP A 57 -13.90 23.38 2.58
N ASP A 58 -14.71 23.67 3.59
CA ASP A 58 -16.16 23.97 3.44
C ASP A 58 -16.42 25.20 2.55
N ALA A 59 -15.50 26.17 2.56
CA ALA A 59 -15.59 27.40 1.79
C ALA A 59 -15.11 27.25 0.32
N ILE A 60 -14.22 26.29 0.04
CA ILE A 60 -13.72 26.03 -1.32
C ILE A 60 -14.60 25.03 -2.08
N THR A 61 -15.19 24.05 -1.37
CA THR A 61 -16.09 23.05 -1.98
C THR A 61 -17.55 23.47 -1.98
N GLY A 62 -17.88 24.63 -1.43
CA GLY A 62 -19.22 25.19 -1.44
C GLY A 62 -20.23 24.22 -0.86
N GLY A 63 -20.10 23.86 0.42
CA GLY A 63 -21.12 23.11 1.18
C GLY A 63 -21.86 22.06 0.35
N GLY A 64 -21.11 21.19 -0.34
CA GLY A 64 -21.69 20.25 -1.29
C GLY A 64 -22.77 19.43 -0.62
N ASP A 65 -23.99 19.49 -1.17
CA ASP A 65 -25.09 18.62 -0.78
C ASP A 65 -24.57 17.19 -0.80
N SER A 66 -24.32 16.62 0.38
CA SER A 66 -23.90 15.24 0.48
C SER A 66 -24.97 14.42 -0.24
N ASN A 67 -24.57 13.56 -1.19
CA ASN A 67 -25.49 12.64 -1.83
C ASN A 67 -25.11 11.21 -1.44
N PRO A 68 -25.48 10.74 -0.23
CA PRO A 68 -25.08 9.44 0.27
C PRO A 68 -25.49 8.29 -0.64
N ARG A 69 -26.61 8.41 -1.37
CA ARG A 69 -27.08 7.37 -2.29
C ARG A 69 -26.16 7.22 -3.48
N GLU A 70 -25.74 8.34 -4.08
CA GLU A 70 -24.78 8.32 -5.17
C GLU A 70 -23.39 7.91 -4.70
N ALA A 71 -22.97 8.32 -3.50
CA ALA A 71 -21.72 7.86 -2.90
C ALA A 71 -21.69 6.33 -2.73
N ILE A 72 -22.75 5.75 -2.17
CA ILE A 72 -22.90 4.28 -2.03
C ILE A 72 -22.89 3.58 -3.41
N ALA A 73 -23.53 4.18 -4.42
CA ALA A 73 -23.50 3.64 -5.78
C ALA A 73 -22.07 3.64 -6.36
N ALA A 74 -21.33 4.74 -6.18
CA ALA A 74 -19.94 4.85 -6.60
C ALA A 74 -19.04 3.82 -5.88
N ILE A 75 -19.21 3.61 -4.56
CA ILE A 75 -18.49 2.56 -3.82
C ILE A 75 -18.76 1.18 -4.43
N ARG A 76 -20.02 0.85 -4.71
CA ARG A 76 -20.38 -0.44 -5.32
C ARG A 76 -19.75 -0.62 -6.70
N ASN A 77 -19.76 0.43 -7.52
CA ASN A 77 -19.13 0.42 -8.83
C ASN A 77 -17.61 0.23 -8.71
N GLY A 78 -16.96 0.94 -7.79
CA GLY A 78 -15.53 0.81 -7.52
C GLY A 78 -15.15 -0.63 -7.14
N MET A 79 -15.93 -1.26 -6.26
CA MET A 79 -15.74 -2.68 -5.93
C MET A 79 -15.93 -3.60 -7.16
N GLN A 80 -16.94 -3.35 -8.00
CA GLN A 80 -17.19 -4.17 -9.19
C GLN A 80 -16.07 -4.04 -10.23
N LEU A 81 -15.61 -2.83 -10.50
CA LEU A 81 -14.51 -2.55 -11.43
C LEU A 81 -13.22 -3.24 -10.97
N PHE A 82 -12.91 -3.18 -9.67
CA PHE A 82 -11.77 -3.91 -9.12
C PHE A 82 -11.88 -5.41 -9.38
N ARG A 83 -13.02 -6.03 -9.09
CA ARG A 83 -13.24 -7.47 -9.32
C ARG A 83 -13.10 -7.86 -10.80
N GLN A 84 -13.33 -6.93 -11.73
CA GLN A 84 -13.15 -7.12 -13.17
C GLN A 84 -11.70 -6.91 -13.62
N GLY A 85 -10.80 -6.50 -12.72
CA GLY A 85 -9.41 -6.17 -13.04
C GLY A 85 -9.21 -4.72 -13.50
N ASP A 86 -10.27 -3.90 -13.58
CA ASP A 86 -10.16 -2.47 -13.84
C ASP A 86 -9.84 -1.71 -12.54
N VAL A 87 -8.57 -1.79 -12.15
CA VAL A 87 -8.06 -1.14 -10.93
C VAL A 87 -8.13 0.39 -11.04
N SER A 88 -7.87 0.96 -12.22
CA SER A 88 -7.91 2.42 -12.41
C SER A 88 -9.33 2.97 -12.32
N GLY A 89 -10.29 2.30 -12.97
CA GLY A 89 -11.70 2.63 -12.84
C GLY A 89 -12.20 2.47 -11.41
N SER A 90 -11.71 1.45 -10.69
CA SER A 90 -12.02 1.26 -9.28
C SER A 90 -11.63 2.46 -8.41
N VAL A 91 -10.38 2.94 -8.53
CA VAL A 91 -9.92 4.12 -7.79
C VAL A 91 -10.74 5.36 -8.14
N THR A 92 -11.08 5.53 -9.43
CA THR A 92 -11.90 6.67 -9.90
C THR A 92 -13.27 6.71 -9.21
N GLU A 93 -13.95 5.58 -9.12
CA GLU A 93 -15.26 5.51 -8.47
C GLU A 93 -15.16 5.66 -6.93
N PHE A 94 -14.10 5.17 -6.29
CA PHE A 94 -13.87 5.43 -4.87
C PHE A 94 -13.56 6.91 -4.59
N ASP A 95 -12.75 7.56 -5.41
CA ASP A 95 -12.45 8.99 -5.28
C ASP A 95 -13.72 9.83 -5.48
N LYS A 96 -14.57 9.44 -6.45
CA LYS A 96 -15.91 10.03 -6.63
C LYS A 96 -16.80 9.87 -5.40
N ALA A 97 -16.80 8.70 -4.76
CA ALA A 97 -17.56 8.49 -3.53
C ALA A 97 -17.14 9.45 -2.41
N ILE A 98 -15.84 9.72 -2.27
CA ILE A 98 -15.29 10.66 -1.29
C ILE A 98 -15.71 12.10 -1.60
N VAL A 99 -15.78 12.49 -2.88
CA VAL A 99 -16.26 13.82 -3.28
C VAL A 99 -17.75 13.99 -2.95
N LEU A 100 -18.56 12.94 -3.16
CA LEU A 100 -20.01 12.96 -2.89
C LEU A 100 -20.36 12.89 -1.40
N ASP A 101 -19.53 12.21 -0.60
CA ASP A 101 -19.64 12.14 0.85
C ASP A 101 -18.27 11.86 1.49
N SER A 102 -17.63 12.91 2.01
CA SER A 102 -16.27 12.83 2.55
C SER A 102 -16.14 11.91 3.78
N ARG A 103 -17.24 11.64 4.47
CA ARG A 103 -17.29 10.72 5.63
C ARG A 103 -17.00 9.28 5.22
N GLN A 104 -17.23 8.93 3.96
CA GLN A 104 -16.96 7.57 3.45
C GLN A 104 -15.47 7.25 3.49
N LYS A 105 -14.59 8.25 3.32
CA LYS A 105 -13.13 8.04 3.19
C LYS A 105 -12.54 7.17 4.31
N ALA A 106 -13.03 7.29 5.53
CA ALA A 106 -12.50 6.56 6.69
C ALA A 106 -12.89 5.06 6.74
N TYR A 107 -13.65 4.57 5.74
CA TYR A 107 -14.16 3.19 5.69
C TYR A 107 -13.85 2.49 4.34
N LEU A 108 -13.00 3.08 3.50
CA LEU A 108 -12.73 2.62 2.12
C LEU A 108 -11.44 1.83 2.01
N TRP A 109 -11.28 0.76 2.79
CA TRP A 109 -10.12 -0.13 2.70
C TRP A 109 -9.95 -0.74 1.29
N GLN A 110 -11.04 -0.96 0.54
CA GLN A 110 -10.98 -1.44 -0.85
C GLN A 110 -10.29 -0.43 -1.78
N ARG A 111 -10.40 0.87 -1.47
CA ARG A 111 -9.65 1.91 -2.18
C ARG A 111 -8.15 1.74 -1.91
N GLY A 112 -7.75 1.42 -0.68
CA GLY A 112 -6.36 1.13 -0.32
C GLY A 112 -5.77 -0.02 -1.14
N LEU A 113 -6.55 -1.10 -1.33
CA LEU A 113 -6.16 -2.22 -2.19
C LEU A 113 -6.00 -1.80 -3.65
N SER A 114 -6.94 -1.00 -4.16
CA SER A 114 -6.87 -0.50 -5.53
C SER A 114 -5.67 0.42 -5.74
N LEU A 115 -5.33 1.25 -4.74
CA LEU A 115 -4.14 2.09 -4.76
C LEU A 115 -2.85 1.28 -4.76
N TYR A 116 -2.78 0.18 -3.99
CA TYR A 116 -1.63 -0.74 -4.03
C TYR A 116 -1.37 -1.26 -5.45
N TYR A 117 -2.41 -1.68 -6.17
CA TYR A 117 -2.26 -2.17 -7.54
C TYR A 117 -2.04 -1.08 -8.59
N MET A 118 -2.27 0.20 -8.25
CA MET A 118 -1.89 1.37 -9.04
C MET A 118 -0.48 1.89 -8.69
N ASP A 119 0.29 1.16 -7.87
CA ASP A 119 1.59 1.56 -7.33
C ASP A 119 1.54 2.90 -6.54
N ARG A 120 0.35 3.32 -6.08
CA ARG A 120 0.12 4.54 -5.26
C ARG A 120 0.25 4.20 -3.77
N PHE A 121 1.40 3.66 -3.38
CA PHE A 121 1.60 3.05 -2.07
C PHE A 121 1.49 4.02 -0.89
N GLU A 122 1.94 5.26 -1.03
CA GLU A 122 1.86 6.24 0.06
C GLU A 122 0.40 6.53 0.42
N GLU A 123 -0.43 6.76 -0.61
CA GLU A 123 -1.86 6.95 -0.43
C GLU A 123 -2.58 5.68 0.05
N GLY A 124 -2.13 4.51 -0.39
CA GLY A 124 -2.64 3.22 0.07
C GLY A 124 -2.37 2.99 1.56
N ALA A 125 -1.13 3.20 2.01
CA ALA A 125 -0.76 3.11 3.42
C ALA A 125 -1.56 4.10 4.27
N GLU A 126 -1.72 5.34 3.81
CA GLU A 126 -2.55 6.33 4.51
C GLU A 126 -4.03 5.91 4.59
N GLN A 127 -4.57 5.35 3.51
CA GLN A 127 -5.94 4.82 3.52
C GLN A 127 -6.13 3.76 4.60
N PHE A 128 -5.23 2.77 4.69
CA PHE A 128 -5.31 1.72 5.71
C PHE A 128 -5.16 2.24 7.14
N ARG A 129 -4.34 3.27 7.37
CA ARG A 129 -4.26 3.92 8.69
C ARG A 129 -5.58 4.58 9.09
N LEU A 130 -6.28 5.21 8.14
CA LEU A 130 -7.61 5.78 8.39
C LEU A 130 -8.63 4.68 8.74
N ASP A 131 -8.60 3.57 8.00
CA ASP A 131 -9.53 2.45 8.21
C ASP A 131 -9.30 1.78 9.59
N VAL A 132 -8.04 1.52 9.96
CA VAL A 132 -7.69 0.98 11.30
C VAL A 132 -8.08 1.93 12.43
N ALA A 133 -7.97 3.25 12.23
CA ALA A 133 -8.42 4.22 13.23
C ALA A 133 -9.94 4.14 13.50
N GLN A 134 -10.73 3.62 12.54
CA GLN A 134 -12.16 3.36 12.71
C GLN A 134 -12.47 1.94 13.21
N ASN A 135 -11.73 0.94 12.73
CA ASN A 135 -11.89 -0.46 13.12
C ASN A 135 -10.55 -1.05 13.60
N PRO A 136 -10.20 -0.88 14.89
CA PRO A 136 -8.87 -1.20 15.40
C PRO A 136 -8.63 -2.71 15.62
N ASN A 137 -9.49 -3.60 15.12
CA ASN A 137 -9.36 -5.04 15.29
C ASN A 137 -9.12 -5.80 13.97
N ASP A 138 -9.14 -5.10 12.83
CA ASP A 138 -8.96 -5.75 11.54
C ASP A 138 -7.48 -5.84 11.18
N THR A 139 -7.00 -7.08 11.08
CA THR A 139 -5.59 -7.39 10.87
C THR A 139 -5.17 -7.26 9.42
N GLU A 140 -6.13 -7.32 8.49
CA GLU A 140 -5.85 -7.25 7.06
C GLU A 140 -5.29 -5.88 6.69
N GLU A 141 -5.89 -4.80 7.16
CA GLU A 141 -5.47 -3.42 6.89
C GLU A 141 -4.04 -3.16 7.41
N SER A 142 -3.67 -3.76 8.54
CA SER A 142 -2.29 -3.66 9.07
C SER A 142 -1.28 -4.35 8.15
N ILE A 143 -1.63 -5.54 7.64
CA ILE A 143 -0.80 -6.26 6.66
C ILE A 143 -0.71 -5.46 5.36
N TRP A 144 -1.80 -4.90 4.87
CA TRP A 144 -1.81 -4.12 3.63
C TRP A 144 -1.09 -2.77 3.76
N CYS A 145 -1.17 -2.12 4.93
CA CYS A 145 -0.33 -0.97 5.25
C CYS A 145 1.16 -1.35 5.17
N PHE A 146 1.55 -2.47 5.79
CA PHE A 146 2.91 -3.00 5.67
C PHE A 146 3.31 -3.28 4.21
N LEU A 147 2.43 -3.88 3.40
CA LEU A 147 2.74 -4.19 2.00
C LEU A 147 2.99 -2.92 1.18
N CYS A 148 2.19 -1.88 1.36
CA CYS A 148 2.43 -0.56 0.76
C CYS A 148 3.79 0.01 1.18
N GLU A 149 4.08 -0.01 2.47
CA GLU A 149 5.33 0.53 3.02
C GLU A 149 6.55 -0.29 2.56
N ALA A 150 6.43 -1.62 2.49
CA ALA A 150 7.50 -2.48 2.00
C ALA A 150 7.86 -2.15 0.55
N ARG A 151 6.88 -1.76 -0.28
CA ARG A 151 7.11 -1.30 -1.66
C ARG A 151 7.79 0.08 -1.73
N LEU A 152 7.60 0.95 -0.73
CA LEU A 152 8.21 2.28 -0.67
C LEU A 152 9.64 2.27 -0.12
N GLN A 153 9.87 1.51 0.95
CA GLN A 153 11.06 1.64 1.80
C GLN A 153 11.69 0.30 2.21
N GLY A 154 11.13 -0.82 1.74
CA GLY A 154 11.62 -2.16 2.03
C GLY A 154 11.02 -2.80 3.28
N VAL A 155 11.09 -4.13 3.34
CA VAL A 155 10.49 -4.98 4.38
C VAL A 155 11.00 -4.64 5.78
N ASP A 156 12.30 -4.40 5.94
CA ASP A 156 12.88 -4.13 7.27
C ASP A 156 12.38 -2.82 7.88
N VAL A 157 12.17 -1.79 7.05
CA VAL A 157 11.66 -0.50 7.52
C VAL A 157 10.16 -0.62 7.79
N ALA A 158 9.40 -1.20 6.86
CA ALA A 158 7.96 -1.45 7.04
C ALA A 158 7.67 -2.26 8.31
N ARG A 159 8.49 -3.27 8.63
CA ARG A 159 8.31 -4.09 9.83
C ARG A 159 8.51 -3.31 11.14
N LYS A 160 9.43 -2.34 11.17
CA LYS A 160 9.69 -1.52 12.36
C LYS A 160 8.56 -0.55 12.69
N GLN A 161 7.76 -0.19 11.70
CA GLN A 161 6.62 0.72 11.83
C GLN A 161 5.28 0.01 11.63
N PHE A 162 5.29 -1.32 11.74
CA PHE A 162 4.14 -2.16 11.51
C PHE A 162 2.94 -1.67 12.34
N LEU A 163 1.82 -1.44 11.66
CA LEU A 163 0.61 -0.92 12.29
C LEU A 163 0.02 -1.99 13.21
N GLU A 164 -0.01 -1.72 14.51
CA GLU A 164 -0.52 -2.67 15.48
C GLU A 164 -2.02 -2.50 15.74
N VAL A 165 -2.74 -3.61 15.70
CA VAL A 165 -4.19 -3.68 15.96
C VAL A 165 -4.52 -4.72 17.02
N GLY A 166 -5.79 -4.73 17.42
CA GLY A 166 -6.37 -5.74 18.31
C GLY A 166 -6.41 -7.13 17.69
N ARG A 167 -7.05 -8.06 18.41
CA ARG A 167 -6.99 -9.49 18.10
C ARG A 167 -8.07 -9.89 17.10
N ASP A 168 -7.68 -10.31 15.90
CA ASP A 168 -8.60 -10.94 14.94
C ASP A 168 -9.17 -12.26 15.48
N SER A 169 -10.45 -12.49 15.24
CA SER A 169 -11.15 -13.70 15.66
C SER A 169 -10.73 -14.94 14.86
N ARG A 170 -10.31 -14.76 13.59
CA ARG A 170 -9.90 -15.81 12.66
C ARG A 170 -8.48 -16.29 12.98
N PRO A 171 -8.26 -17.59 13.27
CA PRO A 171 -6.92 -18.10 13.57
C PRO A 171 -5.89 -17.87 12.47
N VAL A 172 -6.25 -18.15 11.21
CA VAL A 172 -5.37 -17.92 10.05
C VAL A 172 -4.87 -16.48 9.94
N MET A 173 -5.74 -15.51 10.26
CA MET A 173 -5.40 -14.10 10.18
C MET A 173 -4.47 -13.64 11.29
N ARG A 174 -4.61 -14.21 12.50
CA ARG A 174 -3.64 -13.96 13.58
C ARG A 174 -2.25 -14.46 13.22
N GLU A 175 -2.14 -15.62 12.60
CA GLU A 175 -0.85 -16.17 12.18
C GLU A 175 -0.26 -15.37 11.00
N ALA A 176 -1.08 -14.97 10.03
CA ALA A 176 -0.65 -14.06 8.96
C ALA A 176 -0.14 -12.73 9.54
N TYR A 177 -0.90 -12.10 10.43
CA TYR A 177 -0.49 -10.87 11.11
C TYR A 177 0.86 -11.03 11.83
N ASN A 178 1.05 -12.12 12.58
CA ASN A 178 2.31 -12.40 13.27
C ASN A 178 3.47 -12.61 12.30
N LEU A 179 3.24 -13.27 11.15
CA LEU A 179 4.24 -13.46 10.10
C LEU A 179 4.71 -12.11 9.54
N PHE A 180 3.80 -11.19 9.23
CA PHE A 180 4.13 -9.86 8.73
C PHE A 180 4.76 -8.96 9.81
N LYS A 181 4.28 -9.02 11.05
CA LYS A 181 4.82 -8.24 12.17
C LYS A 181 6.22 -8.70 12.58
N ASN A 182 6.43 -10.00 12.77
CA ASN A 182 7.64 -10.53 13.42
C ASN A 182 8.61 -11.22 12.47
N GLY A 183 8.11 -11.63 11.30
CA GLY A 183 8.85 -12.44 10.35
C GLY A 183 8.63 -13.91 10.65
N GLY A 184 9.09 -14.77 9.75
CA GLY A 184 8.93 -16.20 9.93
C GLY A 184 8.94 -16.94 8.60
N ASP A 185 8.43 -18.17 8.65
CA ASP A 185 8.33 -19.06 7.50
C ASP A 185 6.88 -19.10 6.99
N PRO A 186 6.60 -18.56 5.77
CA PRO A 186 5.29 -18.66 5.16
C PRO A 186 4.83 -20.10 4.91
N GLU A 187 5.74 -21.07 4.75
CA GLU A 187 5.34 -22.47 4.59
C GLU A 187 4.73 -23.03 5.88
N LYS A 188 5.19 -22.58 7.05
CA LYS A 188 4.58 -22.95 8.32
C LYS A 188 3.12 -22.48 8.37
N LEU A 189 2.84 -21.25 7.94
CA LEU A 189 1.47 -20.73 7.86
C LEU A 189 0.60 -21.61 6.96
N VAL A 190 1.08 -21.98 5.77
CA VAL A 190 0.31 -22.82 4.84
C VAL A 190 0.08 -24.23 5.42
N ASN A 191 1.11 -24.83 6.02
CA ASN A 191 1.02 -26.17 6.60
C ASN A 191 0.08 -26.24 7.81
N ASP A 192 0.10 -25.23 8.69
CA ASP A 192 -0.75 -25.20 9.90
C ASP A 192 -2.25 -25.18 9.54
N PHE A 193 -2.60 -24.64 8.37
CA PHE A 193 -3.99 -24.49 7.91
C PHE A 193 -4.36 -25.40 6.73
N SER A 194 -3.48 -26.30 6.29
CA SER A 194 -3.70 -27.12 5.08
C SER A 194 -4.91 -28.05 5.18
N SER A 195 -5.27 -28.44 6.40
CA SER A 195 -6.40 -29.32 6.72
C SER A 195 -7.59 -28.57 7.35
N GLY A 196 -7.54 -27.22 7.34
CA GLY A 196 -8.56 -26.36 7.91
C GLY A 196 -9.77 -26.16 7.00
N GLN A 197 -10.58 -25.16 7.31
CA GLN A 197 -11.69 -24.74 6.44
C GLN A 197 -11.16 -24.24 5.09
N ALA A 198 -11.98 -24.32 4.04
CA ALA A 198 -11.57 -23.88 2.70
C ALA A 198 -11.12 -22.40 2.67
N SER A 199 -11.72 -21.54 3.50
CA SER A 199 -11.30 -20.15 3.69
C SER A 199 -9.93 -20.04 4.36
N GLU A 200 -9.62 -20.88 5.34
CA GLU A 200 -8.31 -20.87 6.01
C GLU A 200 -7.20 -21.29 5.05
N VAL A 201 -7.43 -22.34 4.25
CA VAL A 201 -6.50 -22.75 3.19
C VAL A 201 -6.26 -21.60 2.20
N PHE A 202 -7.32 -20.91 1.80
CA PHE A 202 -7.24 -19.74 0.91
C PHE A 202 -6.39 -18.61 1.51
N TYR A 203 -6.74 -18.15 2.71
CA TYR A 203 -6.08 -17.01 3.34
C TYR A 203 -4.62 -17.33 3.70
N ALA A 204 -4.33 -18.55 4.16
CA ALA A 204 -2.95 -18.97 4.43
C ALA A 204 -2.09 -18.90 3.17
N SER A 205 -2.58 -19.42 2.05
CA SER A 205 -1.87 -19.39 0.77
C SER A 205 -1.78 -17.98 0.20
N LEU A 206 -2.85 -17.18 0.25
CA LEU A 206 -2.85 -15.78 -0.18
C LEU A 206 -1.77 -14.96 0.56
N TYR A 207 -1.78 -15.01 1.90
CA TYR A 207 -0.87 -14.21 2.70
C TYR A 207 0.57 -14.73 2.68
N ALA A 208 0.78 -16.04 2.49
CA ALA A 208 2.12 -16.57 2.20
C ALA A 208 2.67 -16.03 0.87
N GLY A 209 1.83 -15.98 -0.18
CA GLY A 209 2.20 -15.44 -1.48
C GLY A 209 2.55 -13.95 -1.43
N LEU A 210 1.72 -13.15 -0.77
CA LEU A 210 1.97 -11.71 -0.57
C LEU A 210 3.25 -11.46 0.23
N TYR A 211 3.52 -12.27 1.25
CA TYR A 211 4.75 -12.17 2.04
C TYR A 211 5.98 -12.46 1.17
N TYR A 212 5.95 -13.54 0.39
CA TYR A 212 7.03 -13.85 -0.54
C TYR A 212 7.25 -12.77 -1.59
N GLU A 213 6.18 -12.13 -2.09
CA GLU A 213 6.31 -11.01 -3.02
C GLU A 213 7.03 -9.83 -2.36
N ALA A 214 6.66 -9.47 -1.13
CA ALA A 214 7.30 -8.39 -0.39
C ALA A 214 8.80 -8.65 -0.14
N GLU A 215 9.21 -9.91 0.02
CA GLU A 215 10.62 -10.31 0.14
C GLU A 215 11.34 -10.49 -1.22
N GLY A 216 10.69 -10.17 -2.35
CA GLY A 216 11.27 -10.30 -3.70
C GLY A 216 11.38 -11.74 -4.21
N LYS A 217 10.71 -12.71 -3.57
CA LYS A 217 10.75 -14.14 -3.92
C LYS A 217 9.62 -14.48 -4.91
N SER A 218 9.69 -13.91 -6.12
CA SER A 218 8.61 -13.92 -7.12
C SER A 218 8.06 -15.31 -7.47
N GLU A 219 8.90 -16.34 -7.64
CA GLU A 219 8.42 -17.69 -8.00
C GLU A 219 7.60 -18.32 -6.88
N LYS A 220 8.02 -18.14 -5.62
CA LYS A 220 7.26 -18.62 -4.47
C LYS A 220 5.96 -17.84 -4.30
N ALA A 221 6.00 -16.52 -4.52
CA ALA A 221 4.82 -15.67 -4.52
C ALA A 221 3.80 -16.18 -5.55
N LYS A 222 4.24 -16.38 -6.79
CA LYS A 222 3.38 -16.91 -7.87
C LYS A 222 2.78 -18.25 -7.51
N PHE A 223 3.59 -19.19 -7.00
CA PHE A 223 3.10 -20.50 -6.57
C PHE A 223 1.94 -20.39 -5.57
N HIS A 224 2.13 -19.62 -4.51
CA HIS A 224 1.13 -19.49 -3.45
C HIS A 224 -0.10 -18.67 -3.88
N ILE A 225 0.07 -17.55 -4.60
CA ILE A 225 -1.09 -16.77 -5.08
C ILE A 225 -1.94 -17.58 -6.09
N THR A 226 -1.30 -18.33 -6.99
CA THR A 226 -2.04 -19.20 -7.93
C THR A 226 -2.71 -20.38 -7.23
N ALA A 227 -2.09 -20.94 -6.18
CA ALA A 227 -2.71 -21.95 -5.33
C ALA A 227 -3.93 -21.39 -4.58
N ALA A 228 -3.85 -20.16 -4.04
CA ALA A 228 -4.98 -19.47 -3.45
C ALA A 228 -6.13 -19.27 -4.46
N CYS A 229 -5.82 -18.87 -5.70
CA CYS A 229 -6.82 -18.75 -6.77
C CYS A 229 -7.47 -20.09 -7.13
N GLY A 230 -6.67 -21.17 -7.16
CA GLY A 230 -7.08 -22.50 -7.60
C GLY A 230 -7.78 -23.34 -6.53
N CYS A 231 -7.76 -22.93 -5.25
CA CYS A 231 -8.41 -23.70 -4.19
C CYS A 231 -9.95 -23.58 -4.25
N PRO A 232 -10.71 -24.49 -3.61
CA PRO A 232 -12.17 -24.47 -3.62
C PRO A 232 -12.79 -23.11 -3.24
N TYR A 233 -12.20 -22.40 -2.28
CA TYR A 233 -12.68 -21.10 -1.83
C TYR A 233 -12.36 -19.99 -2.84
N GLY A 234 -11.12 -19.91 -3.35
CA GLY A 234 -10.73 -18.91 -4.36
C GLY A 234 -11.51 -19.02 -5.67
N GLN A 235 -11.91 -20.24 -6.04
CA GLN A 235 -12.70 -20.49 -7.25
C GLN A 235 -14.17 -20.08 -7.10
N ARG A 236 -14.78 -20.32 -5.92
CA ARG A 236 -16.25 -20.28 -5.75
C ARG A 236 -16.76 -19.16 -4.85
N SER A 237 -15.90 -18.54 -4.06
CA SER A 237 -16.31 -17.50 -3.11
C SER A 237 -16.53 -16.17 -3.82
N ASP A 238 -17.56 -15.43 -3.38
CA ASP A 238 -17.80 -14.03 -3.73
C ASP A 238 -17.02 -13.05 -2.82
N ASP A 239 -16.16 -13.57 -1.95
CA ASP A 239 -15.26 -12.79 -1.11
C ASP A 239 -14.40 -11.84 -1.97
N TYR A 240 -14.28 -10.60 -1.50
CA TYR A 240 -13.48 -9.58 -2.16
C TYR A 240 -12.00 -9.99 -2.28
N MET A 241 -11.46 -10.68 -1.28
CA MET A 241 -10.08 -11.17 -1.26
C MET A 241 -9.86 -12.31 -2.26
N ALA A 242 -10.86 -13.15 -2.51
CA ALA A 242 -10.81 -14.14 -3.59
C ALA A 242 -10.73 -13.47 -4.97
N SER A 243 -11.42 -12.35 -5.16
CA SER A 243 -11.28 -11.52 -6.36
C SER A 243 -9.92 -10.84 -6.42
N LEU A 244 -9.41 -10.33 -5.30
CA LEU A 244 -8.09 -9.72 -5.20
C LEU A 244 -6.98 -10.68 -5.62
N ALA A 245 -7.03 -11.95 -5.22
CA ALA A 245 -6.03 -12.93 -5.63
C ALA A 245 -5.97 -13.08 -7.17
N LYS A 246 -7.14 -13.04 -7.83
CA LYS A 246 -7.25 -13.08 -9.30
C LYS A 246 -6.71 -11.80 -9.94
N VAL A 247 -7.07 -10.63 -9.39
CA VAL A 247 -6.56 -9.31 -9.82
C VAL A 247 -5.04 -9.26 -9.68
N HIS A 248 -4.50 -9.81 -8.59
CA HIS A 248 -3.07 -9.93 -8.37
C HIS A 248 -2.39 -10.70 -9.51
N CYS A 249 -2.91 -11.88 -9.84
CA CYS A 249 -2.41 -12.67 -10.97
C CYS A 249 -2.47 -11.90 -12.29
N LEU A 250 -3.54 -11.15 -12.55
CA LEU A 250 -3.68 -10.31 -13.74
C LEU A 250 -2.61 -9.20 -13.77
N CYS A 251 -2.47 -8.43 -12.69
CA CYS A 251 -1.50 -7.34 -12.58
C CYS A 251 -0.03 -7.81 -12.66
N ARG A 252 0.24 -9.08 -12.37
CA ARG A 252 1.59 -9.67 -12.43
C ARG A 252 1.83 -10.56 -13.65
N ASN A 253 0.85 -10.68 -14.55
CA ASN A 253 0.88 -11.57 -15.71
C ASN A 253 1.15 -13.05 -15.33
N TRP A 254 0.57 -13.49 -14.22
CA TRP A 254 0.69 -14.88 -13.74
C TRP A 254 -0.40 -15.81 -14.25
N SER A 255 -1.37 -15.28 -14.99
CA SER A 255 -2.55 -16.00 -15.49
C SER A 255 -2.27 -17.04 -16.59
N SER A 256 -1.01 -17.32 -16.92
CA SER A 256 -0.61 -18.38 -17.86
C SER A 256 -0.84 -19.76 -17.24
N GLY A 257 -2.08 -20.26 -17.26
CA GLY A 257 -2.38 -21.64 -16.85
C GLY A 257 -3.78 -21.91 -16.28
N LEU A 258 -4.64 -20.90 -16.16
CA LEU A 258 -6.04 -21.08 -15.76
C LEU A 258 -6.94 -20.93 -17.01
N VAL A 259 -7.00 -22.00 -17.81
CA VAL A 259 -8.04 -22.23 -18.84
C VAL A 259 -8.94 -23.34 -18.33
#